data_AF-A0A524DZX4-F1
#
_entry.id   AF-A0A524DZX4-F1
#
_cell.length_a   1.000
_cell.length_b   1.000
_cell.length_c   1.000
_cell.angle_alpha   90.00
_cell.angle_beta   90.00
_cell.angle_gamma   90.00
#
_symmetry.space_group_name_H-M   'P 1'
#
loop_
_entity.id
_entity.type
_entity.pdbx_description
1 polymer ?
#
loop_
_entity_poly.entity_id
_entity_poly.type
_entity_poly.pdbx_seq_one_letter_code
_entity_poly.pdbx_strand_id
1 'polypeptide(L)' 'MDPETQKSIDLSKHLLKQISENNSVPRNIRRAANEAIAALEYESDSPAARAQNAIAILD' A
#
# COMPACT_ATOMS: atom_id res chain seq x y z
N MET A 1 -4.87 17.01 -0.05
CA MET A 1 -3.58 16.34 -0.26
C MET A 1 -2.95 16.92 -1.51
N ASP A 2 -1.63 17.11 -1.56
CA ASP A 2 -0.98 17.64 -2.74
C ASP A 2 -0.99 16.62 -3.91
N PRO A 3 -0.95 17.07 -5.18
CA PRO A 3 -1.05 16.20 -6.34
C PRO A 3 0.09 15.17 -6.47
N GLU A 4 1.28 15.48 -5.95
CA GLU A 4 2.45 14.62 -6.02
C GLU A 4 2.33 13.45 -5.04
N THR A 5 1.87 13.71 -3.82
CA THR A 5 1.54 12.68 -2.83
C THR A 5 0.43 11.77 -3.33
N GLN A 6 -0.62 12.30 -3.96
CA GLN A 6 -1.68 11.46 -4.55
C GLN A 6 -1.10 10.51 -5.60
N LYS A 7 -0.31 11.03 -6.55
CA LYS A 7 0.35 10.21 -7.57
C LYS A 7 1.24 9.13 -6.96
N SER A 8 1.96 9.47 -5.89
CA SER A 8 2.85 8.53 -5.20
C SER A 8 2.06 7.41 -4.51
N ILE A 9 0.94 7.74 -3.87
CA ILE A 9 0.02 6.76 -3.28
C ILE A 9 -0.58 5.86 -4.36
N ASP A 10 -1.04 6.42 -5.47
CA ASP A 10 -1.65 5.67 -6.57
C ASP A 10 -0.65 4.70 -7.22
N LEU A 11 0.59 5.16 -7.45
CA LEU A 11 1.67 4.33 -7.95
C LEU A 11 1.99 3.18 -6.99
N SER A 12 2.08 3.48 -5.69
CA SER A 12 2.35 2.47 -4.66
C SER A 12 1.26 1.40 -4.61
N LYS A 13 -0.01 1.81 -4.63
CA LYS A 13 -1.15 0.90 -4.71
C LYS A 13 -1.12 0.03 -5.97
N HIS A 14 -0.76 0.61 -7.12
CA HIS A 14 -0.65 -0.14 -8.37
C HIS A 14 0.38 -1.27 -8.26
N LEU A 15 1.58 -0.98 -7.74
CA LEU A 15 2.64 -1.98 -7.55
C LEU A 15 2.24 -3.06 -6.54
N LEU A 16 1.67 -2.66 -5.41
CA LEU A 16 1.19 -3.60 -4.38
C LEU A 16 0.10 -4.53 -4.92
N LYS A 17 -0.78 -4.02 -5.79
CA LYS A 17 -1.82 -4.82 -6.42
C LYS A 17 -1.25 -5.87 -7.38
N GLN A 18 -0.23 -5.50 -8.16
CA GLN A 18 0.49 -6.48 -8.99
C GLN A 18 1.11 -7.61 -8.14
N ILE A 19 1.65 -7.29 -6.95
CA ILE A 19 2.19 -8.29 -6.03
C ILE A 19 1.07 -9.15 -5.44
N SER A 20 -0.03 -8.55 -5.00
CA SER A 20 -1.11 -9.26 -4.31
C SER A 20 -1.89 -10.21 -5.22
N GLU A 21 -1.94 -9.93 -6.52
CA GLU A 21 -2.60 -10.75 -7.54
C GLU A 21 -1.65 -11.78 -8.20
N ASN A 22 -0.34 -11.71 -7.94
CA ASN A 22 0.63 -12.63 -8.54
C ASN A 22 0.66 -14.00 -7.82
N ASN A 23 0.09 -15.03 -8.46
CA ASN A 23 0.04 -16.40 -7.92
C ASN A 23 1.41 -17.07 -7.71
N SER A 24 2.49 -16.52 -8.27
CA SER A 24 3.87 -16.99 -8.03
C SER A 24 4.48 -16.43 -6.74
N VAL A 25 3.85 -15.41 -6.11
CA VAL A 25 4.29 -14.81 -4.84
C VAL A 25 3.70 -15.60 -3.66
N PRO A 26 4.45 -15.92 -2.59
CA PRO A 26 3.93 -16.56 -1.38
C PRO A 26 2.70 -15.86 -0.78
N ARG A 27 1.73 -16.64 -0.28
CA ARG A 27 0.44 -16.14 0.21
C ARG A 27 0.57 -15.06 1.30
N ASN A 28 1.53 -15.22 2.20
CA ASN A 28 1.78 -14.25 3.28
C ASN A 28 2.21 -12.88 2.73
N ILE A 29 3.04 -12.84 1.68
CA ILE A 29 3.48 -11.60 1.02
C ILE A 29 2.30 -10.96 0.28
N ARG A 30 1.48 -11.74 -0.44
CA ARG A 30 0.27 -11.21 -1.09
C ARG A 30 -0.72 -10.61 -0.10
N ARG A 31 -0.85 -11.22 1.09
CA ARG A 31 -1.66 -10.68 2.19
C ARG A 31 -1.09 -9.36 2.71
N ALA A 32 0.20 -9.28 3.00
CA ALA A 32 0.85 -8.06 3.44
C ALA A 32 0.68 -6.92 2.43
N ALA A 33 0.77 -7.22 1.12
CA ALA A 33 0.51 -6.23 0.08
C ALA A 33 -0.94 -5.68 0.10
N ASN A 34 -1.94 -6.54 0.33
CA ASN A 34 -3.34 -6.09 0.48
C ASN A 34 -3.56 -5.27 1.76
N GLU A 35 -2.91 -5.64 2.86
CA GLU A 35 -2.96 -4.87 4.12
C GLU A 35 -2.31 -3.49 3.96
N ALA A 36 -1.18 -3.40 3.26
CA ALA A 36 -0.52 -2.13 2.94
C ALA A 36 -1.39 -1.25 2.02
N ILE A 37 -2.10 -1.82 1.04
CA ILE A 37 -3.08 -1.09 0.23
C ILE A 37 -4.18 -0.49 1.11
N ALA A 38 -4.73 -1.28 2.04
CA ALA A 38 -5.77 -0.81 2.95
C ALA A 38 -5.29 0.33 3.85
N ALA A 39 -4.04 0.28 4.32
CA ALA A 39 -3.41 1.37 5.07
C ALA A 39 -3.28 2.67 4.23
N LEU A 40 -2.92 2.55 2.94
CA LEU A 40 -2.82 3.69 2.02
C LEU A 40 -4.20 4.32 1.69
N GLU A 41 -5.28 3.54 1.77
CA GLU A 41 -6.66 3.97 1.51
C GLU A 41 -7.37 4.52 2.76
N TYR A 42 -6.77 4.42 3.95
CA TYR A 42 -7.42 4.81 5.19
C TYR A 42 -7.46 6.34 5.37
N GLU A 43 -8.42 7.01 4.74
CA GLU A 43 -8.53 8.48 4.67
C GLU A 43 -8.69 9.20 6.01
N SER A 44 -8.98 8.47 7.10
CA SER A 44 -8.99 9.04 8.46
C SER A 44 -7.58 9.40 8.96
N ASP A 45 -6.54 8.79 8.38
CA ASP A 45 -5.14 9.08 8.69
C ASP A 45 -4.54 10.16 7.77
N SER A 46 -3.55 10.88 8.29
CA SER A 46 -2.75 11.79 7.47
C SER A 46 -1.96 11.02 6.38
N PRO A 47 -1.58 11.65 5.26
CA PRO A 47 -0.77 10.98 4.23
C PRO A 47 0.53 10.34 4.78
N ALA A 48 1.20 11.02 5.71
CA ALA A 48 2.41 10.50 6.35
C ALA A 48 2.12 9.28 7.23
N ALA A 49 1.03 9.31 8.01
CA ALA A 49 0.63 8.17 8.84
C ALA A 49 0.25 6.95 7.99
N ARG A 50 -0.50 7.15 6.90
CA ARG A 50 -0.82 6.07 5.94
C ARG A 50 0.43 5.44 5.33
N ALA A 51 1.41 6.25 4.94
CA ALA A 51 2.69 5.78 4.42
C ALA A 51 3.47 4.99 5.49
N GLN A 52 3.57 5.51 6.72
CA GLN A 52 4.24 4.84 7.83
C GLN A 52 3.59 3.49 8.14
N ASN A 53 2.25 3.43 8.18
CA ASN A 53 1.51 2.19 8.42
C ASN A 53 1.75 1.17 7.30
N ALA A 54 1.75 1.61 6.03
CA ALA A 54 2.06 0.74 4.91
C ALA A 54 3.50 0.20 4.96
N ILE A 55 4.49 1.03 5.32
CA ILE A 55 5.89 0.60 5.51
C ILE A 55 5.98 -0.45 6.62
N ALA A 56 5.36 -0.20 7.78
CA ALA A 56 5.40 -1.13 8.92
C ALA A 56 4.74 -2.50 8.64
N ILE A 57 3.84 -2.58 7.65
CA ILE A 57 3.23 -3.85 7.20
C ILE A 57 4.19 -4.63 6.28
N LEU A 58 5.09 -3.92 5.58
CA LEU A 58 5.98 -4.49 4.56
C LEU A 58 7.39 -4.83 5.08
N ASP A 59 7.83 -4.19 6.18
CA ASP A 59 9.06 -4.55 6.93
C ASP A 59 8.95 -5.92 7.63
#